data_AF-A0A160DSL3-F1
#
_entry.id   AF-A0A160DSL3-F1
#
_cell.length_a   1.000
_cell.length_b   1.000
_cell.length_c   1.000
_cell.angle_alpha   90.00
_cell.angle_beta   90.00
_cell.angle_gamma   90.00
#
_symmetry.space_group_name_H-M   'P 1'
#
loop_
_entity.id
_entity.type
_entity.pdbx_description
1 polymer ?
#
loop_
_entity_poly.entity_id
_entity_poly.type
_entity_poly.pdbx_seq_one_letter_code
_entity_poly.pdbx_strand_id
1 'polypeptide(L)'
;MKVNAKMKSLSLAVAGLVGFAFAGSAMAQCPALPGAWSGQSAVGGSLATSTPGFASTNCKLDAQITANLGSASAFVRDDTPAGEERYRAQFLINVDALASLNSSQPVRAFAAITDTPASGVSEVVKLTVFGNAAGTSKSLGILVAGSNPTAIGGFVSSSVPLTGGTGGVHRIEIDWSKGAGLAGDGSGAGGVKVWVNNTNEATPSQTVSANNTTWGGVDSAALGLAQASPNFRSVQANRIVSFDQFDSRRSTFIGSP
;
A
#
# COMPACT_ATOMS: atom_id res chain seq x y z
N MET A 1 -73.94 -39.70 27.94
CA MET A 1 -72.98 -40.57 27.22
C MET A 1 -72.09 -39.69 26.36
N LYS A 2 -70.76 -39.79 26.55
CA LYS A 2 -69.64 -39.54 25.61
C LYS A 2 -69.70 -38.39 24.56
N VAL A 3 -69.06 -37.27 24.89
CA VAL A 3 -67.73 -36.75 24.43
C VAL A 3 -67.27 -36.92 22.96
N ASN A 4 -66.70 -35.81 22.45
CA ASN A 4 -65.67 -35.61 21.39
C ASN A 4 -66.14 -35.52 19.92
N ALA A 5 -65.59 -34.65 19.05
CA ALA A 5 -64.23 -34.12 18.99
C ALA A 5 -64.08 -32.85 18.09
N LYS A 6 -63.15 -31.94 18.47
CA LYS A 6 -62.06 -31.32 17.67
C LYS A 6 -62.42 -30.40 16.46
N MET A 7 -61.70 -29.33 16.08
CA MET A 7 -60.45 -28.67 16.50
C MET A 7 -60.28 -27.32 15.74
N LYS A 8 -59.63 -26.32 16.39
CA LYS A 8 -58.56 -25.37 15.91
C LYS A 8 -58.83 -24.51 14.65
N SER A 9 -58.41 -23.25 14.50
CA SER A 9 -57.34 -22.37 15.00
C SER A 9 -57.58 -20.97 14.38
N LEU A 10 -57.01 -19.82 14.75
CA LEU A 10 -56.24 -19.28 15.87
C LEU A 10 -56.38 -17.74 15.71
N SER A 11 -56.57 -17.02 16.81
CA SER A 11 -56.50 -15.55 16.85
C SER A 11 -55.05 -15.06 16.62
N LEU A 12 -54.90 -13.93 15.92
CA LEU A 12 -53.67 -13.13 15.92
C LEU A 12 -53.96 -11.83 16.66
N ALA A 13 -53.38 -11.69 17.86
CA ALA A 13 -53.49 -10.48 18.69
C ALA A 13 -52.10 -9.91 18.98
N VAL A 14 -51.93 -8.66 18.55
CA VAL A 14 -51.19 -7.51 19.13
C VAL A 14 -50.17 -7.79 20.25
N ALA A 15 -48.93 -7.30 20.09
CA ALA A 15 -48.15 -6.65 21.17
C ALA A 15 -46.89 -5.94 20.65
N GLY A 16 -46.85 -4.62 20.89
CA GLY A 16 -45.75 -3.69 21.21
C GLY A 16 -44.30 -3.91 20.76
N LEU A 17 -43.67 -2.81 20.31
CA LEU A 17 -42.34 -2.44 20.81
C LEU A 17 -42.10 -0.92 20.71
N VAL A 18 -42.09 -0.25 21.87
CA VAL A 18 -41.40 1.02 22.08
C VAL A 18 -39.94 0.67 22.32
N GLY A 19 -39.02 1.15 21.49
CA GLY A 19 -37.60 0.82 21.57
C GLY A 19 -36.72 2.01 21.19
N PHE A 20 -36.22 2.69 22.23
CA PHE A 20 -35.00 3.48 22.30
C PHE A 20 -34.38 4.02 21.01
N ALA A 21 -34.49 5.34 20.83
CA ALA A 21 -33.56 6.14 20.05
C ALA A 21 -32.17 6.05 20.70
N PHE A 22 -31.38 5.05 20.32
CA PHE A 22 -29.94 5.18 20.35
C PHE A 22 -29.59 6.19 19.26
N ALA A 23 -29.07 7.34 19.66
CA ALA A 23 -28.18 8.13 18.82
C ALA A 23 -26.98 7.24 18.50
N GLY A 24 -27.16 6.35 17.51
CA GLY A 24 -26.07 5.59 16.95
C GLY A 24 -25.17 6.60 16.30
N SER A 25 -23.99 6.82 16.87
CA SER A 25 -22.85 7.32 16.14
C SER A 25 -22.86 6.57 14.81
N ALA A 26 -23.04 7.28 13.69
CA ALA A 26 -22.90 6.70 12.38
C ALA A 26 -21.46 6.18 12.31
N MET A 27 -21.25 4.91 12.67
CA MET A 27 -20.00 4.22 12.40
C MET A 27 -19.93 4.21 10.89
N ALA A 28 -19.12 5.10 10.32
CA ALA A 28 -18.93 5.17 8.89
C ALA A 28 -18.47 3.77 8.43
N GLN A 29 -19.39 3.03 7.81
CA GLN A 29 -19.09 1.70 7.31
C GLN A 29 -18.03 1.85 6.22
N CYS A 30 -16.90 1.18 6.39
CA CYS A 30 -15.84 1.24 5.40
C CYS A 30 -16.32 0.68 4.07
N PRO A 31 -15.91 1.30 2.95
CA PRO A 31 -16.32 0.85 1.62
C PRO A 31 -15.77 -0.56 1.37
N ALA A 32 -16.60 -1.44 0.81
CA ALA A 32 -16.11 -2.72 0.33
C ALA A 32 -15.12 -2.50 -0.84
N LEU A 33 -14.11 -3.36 -0.93
CA LEU A 33 -13.15 -3.33 -2.03
C LEU A 33 -13.75 -3.84 -3.34
N PRO A 34 -13.31 -3.31 -4.50
CA PRO A 34 -12.21 -2.37 -4.68
C PRO A 34 -12.58 -0.91 -4.34
N GLY A 35 -13.85 -0.58 -4.08
CA GLY A 35 -14.24 0.78 -3.69
C GLY A 35 -13.84 1.82 -4.74
N ALA A 36 -13.04 2.80 -4.35
CA ALA A 36 -12.49 3.83 -5.25
C ALA A 36 -11.32 3.36 -6.13
N TRP A 37 -10.82 2.14 -5.92
CA TRP A 37 -9.72 1.56 -6.68
C TRP A 37 -10.21 0.96 -8.00
N SER A 38 -9.37 0.99 -9.04
CA SER A 38 -9.64 0.38 -10.35
C SER A 38 -9.69 -1.15 -10.28
N GLY A 39 -8.99 -1.75 -9.32
CA GLY A 39 -9.01 -3.19 -9.11
C GLY A 39 -8.32 -3.65 -7.84
N GLN A 40 -8.30 -4.97 -7.63
CA GLN A 40 -7.60 -5.61 -6.52
C GLN A 40 -7.10 -7.00 -6.88
N SER A 41 -6.10 -7.49 -6.15
CA SER A 41 -5.66 -8.88 -6.16
C SER A 41 -5.49 -9.40 -4.75
N ALA A 42 -6.03 -10.59 -4.48
CA ALA A 42 -5.92 -11.30 -3.21
C ALA A 42 -5.46 -12.77 -3.40
N VAL A 43 -4.71 -13.06 -4.46
CA VAL A 43 -4.24 -14.43 -4.76
C VAL A 43 -3.31 -14.89 -3.64
N GLY A 44 -3.68 -15.89 -2.84
CA GLY A 44 -2.84 -16.34 -1.72
C GLY A 44 -2.62 -15.29 -0.63
N GLY A 45 -3.48 -14.27 -0.56
CA GLY A 45 -3.48 -13.21 0.42
C GLY A 45 -4.90 -12.88 0.87
N SER A 46 -5.03 -11.80 1.63
CA SER A 46 -6.33 -11.24 2.01
C SER A 46 -6.24 -9.71 2.06
N LEU A 47 -7.34 -9.08 1.65
CA LEU A 47 -7.55 -7.64 1.72
C LEU A 47 -8.86 -7.36 2.45
N ALA A 48 -8.84 -6.39 3.34
CA ALA A 48 -10.03 -5.89 4.02
C ALA A 48 -9.91 -4.39 4.26
N THR A 49 -11.04 -3.72 4.44
CA THR A 49 -11.08 -2.36 4.98
C THR A 49 -11.56 -2.41 6.42
N SER A 50 -10.86 -1.76 7.34
CA SER A 50 -11.18 -1.81 8.77
C SER A 50 -11.16 -0.42 9.42
N THR A 51 -11.75 -0.34 10.63
CA THR A 51 -11.79 0.88 11.47
C THR A 51 -11.01 0.65 12.77
N PRO A 52 -10.50 1.70 13.42
CA PRO A 52 -10.35 3.06 12.91
C PRO A 52 -9.21 3.15 11.87
N GLY A 53 -9.28 4.17 11.01
CA GLY A 53 -8.18 4.53 10.13
C GLY A 53 -7.07 5.30 10.86
N PHE A 54 -6.07 5.76 10.10
CA PHE A 54 -4.93 6.52 10.60
C PHE A 54 -5.13 8.03 10.46
N ALA A 55 -4.46 8.81 11.30
CA ALA A 55 -4.53 10.28 11.25
C ALA A 55 -5.97 10.82 11.19
N SER A 56 -6.85 10.27 12.04
CA SER A 56 -8.29 10.59 12.16
C SER A 56 -9.19 10.26 10.97
N THR A 57 -8.71 9.48 9.99
CA THR A 57 -9.60 8.90 8.97
C THR A 57 -10.50 7.82 9.59
N ASN A 58 -11.61 7.53 8.92
CA ASN A 58 -12.55 6.51 9.37
C ASN A 58 -12.05 5.09 9.08
N CYS A 59 -11.35 4.90 7.96
CA CYS A 59 -11.07 3.59 7.38
C CYS A 59 -9.64 3.47 6.91
N LYS A 60 -9.08 2.26 7.02
CA LYS A 60 -7.78 1.87 6.45
C LYS A 60 -7.93 0.59 5.63
N LEU A 61 -6.94 0.32 4.78
CA LEU A 61 -6.77 -0.92 4.05
C LEU A 61 -5.85 -1.87 4.82
N ASP A 62 -6.31 -3.06 5.14
CA ASP A 62 -5.51 -4.13 5.73
C ASP A 62 -5.15 -5.16 4.66
N ALA A 63 -3.85 -5.43 4.50
CA ALA A 63 -3.33 -6.43 3.58
C ALA A 63 -2.49 -7.47 4.33
N GLN A 64 -2.65 -8.74 3.96
CA GLN A 64 -1.80 -9.81 4.48
C GLN A 64 -1.56 -10.88 3.42
N ILE A 65 -0.37 -11.49 3.45
CA ILE A 65 -0.06 -12.71 2.68
C ILE A 65 -0.41 -13.92 3.56
N THR A 66 -1.26 -14.81 3.08
CA THR A 66 -1.78 -15.94 3.88
C THR A 66 -1.24 -17.28 3.39
N ALA A 67 -0.93 -17.38 2.10
CA ALA A 67 -0.43 -18.60 1.49
C ALA A 67 1.08 -18.55 1.27
N ASN A 68 1.74 -19.69 1.45
CA ASN A 68 3.15 -19.85 1.09
C ASN A 68 3.32 -20.08 -0.42
N LEU A 69 2.90 -19.12 -1.23
CA LEU A 69 2.95 -19.16 -2.71
C LEU A 69 3.79 -18.00 -3.26
N GLY A 70 4.64 -18.26 -4.26
CA GLY A 70 5.52 -17.22 -4.83
C GLY A 70 4.75 -16.10 -5.54
N SER A 71 3.56 -16.40 -6.04
CA SER A 71 2.62 -15.46 -6.65
C SER A 71 1.65 -14.81 -5.64
N ALA A 72 1.85 -15.03 -4.33
CA ALA A 72 0.95 -14.49 -3.34
C ALA A 72 0.91 -12.95 -3.36
N SER A 73 -0.30 -12.39 -3.30
CA SER A 73 -0.56 -10.96 -3.39
C SER A 73 -1.83 -10.58 -2.61
N ALA A 74 -1.82 -9.35 -2.11
CA ALA A 74 -2.90 -8.65 -1.44
C ALA A 74 -2.70 -7.15 -1.68
N PHE A 75 -3.14 -6.63 -2.82
CA PHE A 75 -3.03 -5.21 -3.16
C PHE A 75 -4.25 -4.68 -3.92
N VAL A 76 -4.42 -3.37 -3.86
CA VAL A 76 -5.36 -2.60 -4.68
C VAL A 76 -4.60 -1.86 -5.78
N ARG A 77 -5.27 -1.56 -6.89
CA ARG A 77 -4.66 -0.93 -8.08
C ARG A 77 -5.44 0.32 -8.49
N ASP A 78 -4.70 1.36 -8.87
CA ASP A 78 -5.17 2.59 -9.48
C ASP A 78 -4.63 2.65 -10.92
N ASP A 79 -5.55 2.66 -11.89
CA ASP A 79 -5.28 2.73 -13.34
C ASP A 79 -5.59 4.12 -13.91
N THR A 80 -5.73 5.14 -13.05
CA THR A 80 -5.95 6.53 -13.50
C THR A 80 -4.71 7.21 -14.09
N PRO A 81 -3.45 6.89 -13.71
CA PRO A 81 -2.28 7.39 -14.43
C PRO A 81 -2.28 6.91 -15.89
N ALA A 82 -1.76 7.72 -16.81
CA ALA A 82 -1.67 7.36 -18.22
C ALA A 82 -0.42 7.96 -18.85
N GLY A 83 0.68 7.22 -18.81
CA GLY A 83 1.98 7.65 -19.35
C GLY A 83 2.59 8.84 -18.63
N GLU A 84 2.36 9.00 -17.32
CA GLU A 84 2.82 10.17 -16.57
C GLU A 84 4.36 10.20 -16.50
N GLU A 85 5.00 11.20 -17.10
CA GLU A 85 6.47 11.35 -17.06
C GLU A 85 6.99 11.88 -15.71
N ARG A 86 6.07 12.38 -14.88
CA ARG A 86 6.29 12.66 -13.46
C ARG A 86 5.13 12.10 -12.68
N TYR A 87 5.40 11.43 -11.57
CA TYR A 87 4.38 10.78 -10.77
C TYR A 87 4.68 10.93 -9.29
N ARG A 88 3.71 11.49 -8.57
CA ARG A 88 3.76 11.70 -7.14
C ARG A 88 2.73 10.82 -6.44
N ALA A 89 3.12 10.16 -5.36
CA ALA A 89 2.19 9.40 -4.56
C ALA A 89 2.54 9.49 -3.07
N GLN A 90 1.51 9.49 -2.25
CA GLN A 90 1.61 9.48 -0.79
C GLN A 90 0.70 8.40 -0.22
N PHE A 91 1.13 7.78 0.86
CA PHE A 91 0.29 6.94 1.70
C PHE A 91 0.85 6.84 3.12
N LEU A 92 -0.01 6.44 4.05
CA LEU A 92 0.38 5.96 5.36
C LEU A 92 0.54 4.43 5.32
N ILE A 93 1.53 3.91 6.05
CA ILE A 93 1.76 2.48 6.22
C ILE A 93 2.07 2.15 7.67
N ASN A 94 1.48 1.07 8.20
CA ASN A 94 1.85 0.49 9.49
C ASN A 94 2.37 -0.94 9.30
N VAL A 95 3.61 -1.16 9.69
CA VAL A 95 4.34 -2.43 9.54
C VAL A 95 4.67 -3.09 10.87
N ASP A 96 4.08 -2.66 11.98
CA ASP A 96 4.46 -3.14 13.32
C ASP A 96 4.12 -4.60 13.57
N ALA A 97 3.08 -5.13 12.91
CA ALA A 97 2.76 -6.54 12.98
C ALA A 97 3.84 -7.45 12.36
N LEU A 98 4.74 -6.91 11.53
CA LEU A 98 5.90 -7.63 10.99
C LEU A 98 6.99 -7.73 12.05
N ALA A 99 6.91 -8.77 12.87
CA ALA A 99 7.84 -8.99 13.98
C ALA A 99 9.17 -9.59 13.51
N SER A 100 10.30 -9.12 14.05
CA SER A 100 11.64 -9.65 13.77
C SER A 100 11.99 -9.73 12.28
N LEU A 101 11.46 -8.79 11.48
CA LEU A 101 11.68 -8.73 10.04
C LEU A 101 13.16 -8.53 9.73
N ASN A 102 13.76 -9.33 8.85
CA ASN A 102 15.17 -9.20 8.46
C ASN A 102 15.37 -8.95 6.96
N SER A 103 16.63 -8.83 6.54
CA SER A 103 16.99 -8.42 5.18
C SER A 103 16.66 -9.45 4.12
N SER A 104 16.51 -10.72 4.52
CA SER A 104 16.12 -11.83 3.64
C SER A 104 14.60 -11.97 3.52
N GLN A 105 13.83 -11.11 4.20
CA GLN A 105 12.37 -11.12 4.25
C GLN A 105 11.73 -9.88 3.59
N PRO A 106 12.15 -9.42 2.40
CA PRO A 106 11.49 -8.30 1.76
C PRO A 106 10.07 -8.68 1.28
N VAL A 107 9.17 -7.69 1.33
CA VAL A 107 7.85 -7.71 0.70
C VAL A 107 7.61 -6.38 -0.01
N ARG A 108 7.03 -6.39 -1.22
CA ARG A 108 6.65 -5.16 -1.92
C ARG A 108 5.43 -4.55 -1.23
N ALA A 109 5.49 -3.26 -0.94
CA ALA A 109 4.40 -2.48 -0.34
C ALA A 109 3.74 -1.49 -1.33
N PHE A 110 4.49 -1.06 -2.34
CA PHE A 110 4.01 -0.15 -3.36
C PHE A 110 4.75 -0.37 -4.69
N ALA A 111 4.06 -0.15 -5.81
CA ALA A 111 4.68 -0.04 -7.13
C ALA A 111 4.01 1.06 -7.98
N ALA A 112 4.82 1.81 -8.72
CA ALA A 112 4.39 2.57 -9.89
C ALA A 112 4.84 1.80 -11.13
N ILE A 113 3.95 1.61 -12.09
CA ILE A 113 4.09 0.62 -13.16
C ILE A 113 3.91 1.32 -14.50
N THR A 114 4.72 0.93 -15.49
CA THR A 114 4.56 1.31 -16.89
C THR A 114 4.12 0.13 -17.75
N ASP A 115 3.30 0.41 -18.76
CA ASP A 115 2.93 -0.51 -19.84
C ASP A 115 3.98 -0.54 -20.96
N THR A 116 4.96 0.36 -20.92
CA THR A 116 6.12 0.37 -21.84
C THR A 116 7.41 0.03 -21.09
N PRO A 117 7.58 -1.24 -20.65
CA PRO A 117 8.75 -1.67 -19.90
C PRO A 117 10.01 -1.65 -20.77
N ALA A 118 11.15 -1.38 -20.14
CA ALA A 118 12.46 -1.64 -20.72
C ALA A 118 13.23 -2.65 -19.85
N SER A 119 14.15 -3.40 -20.47
CA SER A 119 14.98 -4.40 -19.79
C SER A 119 14.19 -5.46 -18.98
N GLY A 120 12.95 -5.75 -19.39
CA GLY A 120 12.06 -6.69 -18.67
C GLY A 120 11.51 -6.15 -17.34
N VAL A 121 11.65 -4.86 -17.05
CA VAL A 121 11.20 -4.21 -15.82
C VAL A 121 10.03 -3.28 -16.12
N SER A 122 8.86 -3.56 -15.55
CA SER A 122 7.67 -2.70 -15.63
C SER A 122 7.47 -1.80 -14.40
N GLU A 123 8.03 -2.15 -13.25
CA GLU A 123 7.93 -1.34 -12.03
C GLU A 123 8.94 -0.19 -12.07
N VAL A 124 8.54 1.00 -12.52
CA VAL A 124 9.43 2.16 -12.59
C VAL A 124 9.84 2.68 -11.21
N VAL A 125 8.97 2.47 -10.21
CA VAL A 125 9.30 2.57 -8.78
C VAL A 125 8.73 1.35 -8.08
N LYS A 126 9.54 0.69 -7.27
CA LYS A 126 9.12 -0.34 -6.33
C LYS A 126 9.61 0.01 -4.94
N LEU A 127 8.68 0.02 -3.99
CA LEU A 127 8.98 0.16 -2.57
C LEU A 127 8.78 -1.18 -1.86
N THR A 128 9.79 -1.61 -1.12
CA THR A 128 9.76 -2.85 -0.33
C THR A 128 9.94 -2.55 1.14
N VAL A 129 9.32 -3.35 2.01
CA VAL A 129 9.59 -3.32 3.45
C VAL A 129 10.44 -4.55 3.78
N PHE A 130 11.54 -4.33 4.47
CA PHE A 130 12.44 -5.36 4.99
C PHE A 130 13.02 -4.88 6.33
N GLY A 131 13.78 -5.71 7.03
CA GLY A 131 14.48 -5.27 8.24
C GLY A 131 15.97 -5.55 8.25
N ASN A 132 16.65 -5.17 9.31
CA ASN A 132 18.08 -5.41 9.44
C ASN A 132 18.39 -6.88 9.76
N ALA A 133 19.67 -7.27 9.69
CA ALA A 133 20.09 -8.64 9.98
C ALA A 133 19.65 -9.16 11.37
N ALA A 134 19.55 -8.25 12.36
CA ALA A 134 19.17 -8.57 13.73
C ALA A 134 17.64 -8.62 13.96
N GLY A 135 16.81 -8.24 12.99
CA GLY A 135 15.36 -8.17 13.17
C GLY A 135 14.86 -7.03 14.07
N THR A 136 15.71 -6.05 14.38
CA THR A 136 15.44 -4.99 15.36
C THR A 136 14.98 -3.67 14.75
N SER A 137 15.18 -3.48 13.44
CA SER A 137 14.76 -2.28 12.72
C SER A 137 14.18 -2.64 11.36
N LYS A 138 13.28 -1.79 10.87
CA LYS A 138 12.64 -1.91 9.55
C LYS A 138 13.10 -0.76 8.66
N SER A 139 13.19 -1.03 7.36
CA SER A 139 13.57 -0.07 6.34
C SER A 139 12.64 -0.16 5.15
N LEU A 140 12.47 0.97 4.49
CA LEU A 140 11.86 1.08 3.17
C LEU A 140 12.97 0.92 2.12
N GLY A 141 12.95 -0.19 1.40
CA GLY A 141 13.75 -0.39 0.19
C GLY A 141 13.14 0.37 -0.97
N ILE A 142 13.99 1.06 -1.71
CA ILE A 142 13.63 1.88 -2.86
C ILE A 142 14.34 1.28 -4.06
N LEU A 143 13.57 0.82 -5.05
CA LEU A 143 14.09 0.37 -6.33
C LEU A 143 13.48 1.24 -7.42
N VAL A 144 14.33 1.83 -8.26
CA VAL A 144 13.91 2.66 -9.39
C VAL A 144 14.38 1.98 -10.66
N ALA A 145 13.49 1.76 -11.62
CA ALA A 145 13.90 1.23 -12.91
C ALA A 145 14.80 2.25 -13.60
N GLY A 146 15.93 1.78 -14.11
CA GLY A 146 16.89 2.65 -14.78
C GLY A 146 18.30 2.10 -14.73
N SER A 147 19.20 2.86 -15.33
CA SER A 147 20.61 2.55 -15.44
C SER A 147 21.45 3.57 -14.68
N ASN A 148 22.46 3.08 -13.98
CA ASN A 148 23.60 3.81 -13.45
C ASN A 148 24.74 2.80 -13.19
N PRO A 149 25.96 3.22 -12.80
CA PRO A 149 27.06 2.29 -12.54
C PRO A 149 26.81 1.24 -11.44
N THR A 150 25.81 1.46 -10.59
CA THR A 150 25.41 0.54 -9.50
C THR A 150 24.17 -0.30 -9.84
N ALA A 151 23.62 -0.16 -11.04
CA ALA A 151 22.36 -0.77 -11.40
C ALA A 151 22.51 -2.29 -11.53
N ILE A 152 21.58 -3.04 -10.94
CA ILE A 152 21.54 -4.50 -11.00
C ILE A 152 20.16 -4.90 -11.51
N GLY A 153 20.12 -5.68 -12.59
CA GLY A 153 18.85 -6.19 -13.15
C GLY A 153 17.89 -5.09 -13.61
N GLY A 154 18.41 -3.96 -14.10
CA GLY A 154 17.59 -2.83 -14.55
C GLY A 154 17.04 -1.93 -13.44
N PHE A 155 17.52 -2.11 -12.20
CA PHE A 155 17.15 -1.26 -11.06
C PHE A 155 18.36 -0.57 -10.46
N VAL A 156 18.16 0.69 -10.05
CA VAL A 156 18.99 1.38 -9.06
C VAL A 156 18.31 1.26 -7.70
N SER A 157 19.04 0.88 -6.67
CA SER A 157 18.47 0.65 -5.34
C SER A 157 19.06 1.54 -4.25
N SER A 158 18.23 1.81 -3.23
CA SER A 158 18.63 2.44 -1.97
C SER A 158 17.66 2.05 -0.87
N SER A 159 17.82 2.59 0.33
CA SER A 159 16.86 2.41 1.41
C SER A 159 16.84 3.59 2.39
N VAL A 160 15.75 3.71 3.14
CA VAL A 160 15.57 4.65 4.24
C VAL A 160 15.05 3.88 5.47
N PRO A 161 15.62 4.10 6.66
CA PRO A 161 15.05 3.53 7.89
C PRO A 161 13.61 4.01 8.13
N LEU A 162 12.73 3.09 8.54
CA LEU A 162 11.38 3.44 8.99
C LEU A 162 11.42 3.78 10.48
N THR A 163 11.82 5.01 10.81
CA THR A 163 11.90 5.53 12.19
C THR A 163 10.95 6.70 12.41
N GLY A 164 10.63 7.00 13.67
CA GLY A 164 9.84 8.18 14.06
C GLY A 164 8.35 8.14 13.71
N GLY A 165 7.82 6.99 13.28
CA GLY A 165 6.38 6.81 13.04
C GLY A 165 5.59 6.73 14.33
N THR A 166 4.51 7.49 14.45
CA THR A 166 3.64 7.44 15.64
C THR A 166 2.82 6.15 15.62
N GLY A 167 2.96 5.32 16.65
CA GLY A 167 2.29 4.00 16.71
C GLY A 167 2.67 3.07 15.55
N GLY A 168 3.89 3.20 15.02
CA GLY A 168 4.37 2.41 13.88
C GLY A 168 3.83 2.85 12.53
N VAL A 169 3.04 3.93 12.48
CA VAL A 169 2.51 4.49 11.24
C VAL A 169 3.55 5.43 10.64
N HIS A 170 3.93 5.18 9.40
CA HIS A 170 4.85 6.00 8.63
C HIS A 170 4.13 6.65 7.46
N ARG A 171 4.33 7.96 7.27
CA ARG A 171 3.94 8.68 6.05
C ARG A 171 5.04 8.52 5.02
N ILE A 172 4.70 7.94 3.89
CA ILE A 172 5.60 7.75 2.75
C ILE A 172 5.09 8.63 1.62
N GLU A 173 5.99 9.40 1.04
CA GLU A 173 5.73 10.15 -0.19
C GLU A 173 6.87 9.93 -1.18
N ILE A 174 6.53 9.81 -2.45
CA ILE A 174 7.47 9.72 -3.57
C ILE A 174 7.19 10.78 -4.60
N ASP A 175 8.24 11.25 -5.28
CA ASP A 175 8.19 12.07 -6.49
C ASP A 175 9.15 11.46 -7.50
N TRP A 176 8.60 10.74 -8.47
CA TRP A 176 9.35 10.09 -9.54
C TRP A 176 9.32 10.95 -10.79
N SER A 177 10.47 11.06 -11.46
CA SER A 177 10.59 11.72 -12.75
C SER A 177 11.30 10.81 -13.76
N LYS A 178 10.78 10.80 -14.97
CA LYS A 178 11.46 10.29 -16.15
C LYS A 178 12.51 11.30 -16.61
N GLY A 179 13.69 10.83 -16.97
CA GLY A 179 14.76 11.69 -17.45
C GLY A 179 16.12 11.00 -17.54
N ALA A 180 17.06 11.71 -18.14
CA ALA A 180 18.47 11.36 -18.09
C ALA A 180 19.11 12.25 -17.05
N GLY A 181 19.69 11.68 -15.99
CA GLY A 181 20.49 12.46 -15.05
C GLY A 181 20.68 11.76 -13.71
N LEU A 182 21.84 12.02 -13.11
CA LEU A 182 22.09 11.76 -11.69
C LEU A 182 21.70 13.03 -10.92
N ALA A 183 21.11 12.94 -9.74
CA ALA A 183 20.59 14.09 -9.01
C ALA A 183 21.70 15.13 -8.77
N GLY A 184 21.42 16.41 -9.10
CA GLY A 184 22.27 17.54 -8.77
C GLY A 184 22.76 18.40 -9.95
N ASP A 185 22.45 18.07 -11.21
CA ASP A 185 23.00 18.78 -12.38
C ASP A 185 22.07 19.83 -13.03
N GLY A 186 20.84 20.01 -12.52
CA GLY A 186 19.88 20.97 -13.07
C GLY A 186 19.32 20.61 -14.45
N SER A 187 19.75 19.50 -15.05
CA SER A 187 19.01 18.82 -16.11
C SER A 187 17.92 17.95 -15.46
N GLY A 188 16.81 17.68 -16.14
CA GLY A 188 15.69 16.90 -15.60
C GLY A 188 16.11 15.49 -15.19
N ALA A 189 16.64 15.34 -13.97
CA ALA A 189 17.26 14.10 -13.51
C ALA A 189 16.18 13.02 -13.36
N GLY A 190 16.39 11.91 -14.06
CA GLY A 190 15.58 10.71 -13.87
C GLY A 190 15.84 10.13 -12.48
N GLY A 191 14.79 9.62 -11.84
CA GLY A 191 14.93 9.06 -10.51
C GLY A 191 13.69 9.20 -9.65
N VAL A 192 13.88 9.06 -8.34
CA VAL A 192 12.84 9.26 -7.34
C VAL A 192 13.40 10.00 -6.13
N LYS A 193 12.61 10.93 -5.62
CA LYS A 193 12.77 11.49 -4.27
C LYS A 193 11.77 10.83 -3.35
N VAL A 194 12.18 10.51 -2.13
CA VAL A 194 11.35 9.84 -1.13
C VAL A 194 11.40 10.60 0.17
N TRP A 195 10.23 10.81 0.77
CA TRP A 195 10.07 11.37 2.11
C TRP A 195 9.44 10.31 3.01
N VAL A 196 10.07 10.09 4.17
CA VAL A 196 9.55 9.23 5.23
C VAL A 196 9.35 10.11 6.45
N ASN A 197 8.10 10.26 6.89
CA ASN A 197 7.72 11.09 8.02
C ASN A 197 8.21 12.56 7.92
N ASN A 198 8.37 13.07 6.69
CA ASN A 198 8.84 14.42 6.44
C ASN A 198 7.87 15.16 5.51
N THR A 199 7.42 16.34 5.93
CA THR A 199 6.50 17.21 5.18
C THR A 199 7.22 18.37 4.50
N ASN A 200 8.55 18.49 4.65
CA ASN A 200 9.33 19.54 3.99
C ASN A 200 9.88 19.04 2.64
N GLU A 201 9.28 19.54 1.56
CA GLU A 201 9.63 19.19 0.17
C GLU A 201 11.11 19.43 -0.16
N ALA A 202 11.75 20.44 0.43
CA ALA A 202 13.15 20.75 0.13
C ALA A 202 14.14 19.68 0.66
N THR A 203 13.69 18.77 1.52
CA THR A 203 14.54 17.84 2.27
C THR A 203 14.09 16.38 2.13
N PRO A 204 14.20 15.76 0.94
CA PRO A 204 13.86 14.34 0.81
C PRO A 204 14.70 13.48 1.77
N SER A 205 14.07 12.47 2.37
CA SER A 205 14.76 11.46 3.18
C SER A 205 15.72 10.62 2.34
N GLN A 206 15.42 10.45 1.05
CA GLN A 206 16.34 9.87 0.08
C GLN A 206 16.11 10.40 -1.33
N THR A 207 17.18 10.50 -2.10
CA THR A 207 17.13 10.73 -3.54
C THR A 207 17.87 9.59 -4.25
N VAL A 208 17.17 8.87 -5.11
CA VAL A 208 17.77 7.82 -5.95
C VAL A 208 17.75 8.32 -7.39
N SER A 209 18.92 8.37 -8.00
CA SER A 209 19.07 8.88 -9.35
C SER A 209 19.31 7.75 -10.33
N ALA A 210 18.63 7.80 -11.47
CA ALA A 210 18.67 6.75 -12.46
C ALA A 210 18.43 7.34 -13.85
N ASN A 211 19.19 6.90 -14.86
CA ASN A 211 18.80 7.15 -16.24
C ASN A 211 17.69 6.14 -16.61
N ASN A 212 16.46 6.63 -16.67
CA ASN A 212 15.26 5.86 -16.93
C ASN A 212 14.55 6.29 -18.24
N THR A 213 15.25 7.01 -19.12
CA THR A 213 14.70 7.52 -20.39
C THR A 213 14.10 6.46 -21.31
N THR A 214 14.58 5.21 -21.23
CA THR A 214 14.10 4.08 -22.05
C THR A 214 12.78 3.48 -21.56
N TRP A 215 12.34 3.78 -20.34
CA TRP A 215 11.04 3.35 -19.81
C TRP A 215 9.93 4.32 -20.22
N GLY A 216 8.70 3.81 -20.28
CA GLY A 216 7.49 4.65 -20.35
C GLY A 216 7.27 5.48 -19.08
N GLY A 217 6.21 6.28 -19.09
CA GLY A 217 5.70 6.96 -17.90
C GLY A 217 4.92 6.00 -16.98
N VAL A 218 4.37 6.52 -15.89
CA VAL A 218 3.51 5.73 -15.00
C VAL A 218 2.11 5.60 -15.59
N ASP A 219 1.66 4.36 -15.76
CA ASP A 219 0.36 3.97 -16.30
C ASP A 219 -0.56 3.34 -15.23
N SER A 220 0.02 2.85 -14.13
CA SER A 220 -0.77 2.41 -12.98
C SER A 220 0.05 2.43 -11.69
N ALA A 221 -0.65 2.37 -10.56
CA ALA A 221 -0.05 2.21 -9.25
C ALA A 221 -0.72 1.09 -8.47
N ALA A 222 0.06 0.37 -7.66
CA ALA A 222 -0.42 -0.69 -6.79
C ALA A 222 0.01 -0.43 -5.34
N LEU A 223 -0.94 -0.51 -4.40
CA LEU A 223 -0.71 -0.35 -2.96
C LEU A 223 -1.14 -1.61 -2.21
N GLY A 224 -0.26 -2.15 -1.39
CA GLY A 224 -0.48 -3.40 -0.66
C GLY A 224 0.70 -4.36 -0.76
N LEU A 225 0.49 -5.62 -0.41
CA LEU A 225 1.54 -6.64 -0.33
C LEU A 225 1.62 -7.51 -1.60
N ALA A 226 2.82 -7.72 -2.10
CA ALA A 226 3.09 -8.70 -3.15
C ALA A 226 4.57 -9.06 -3.23
N GLN A 227 4.93 -10.01 -4.12
CA GLN A 227 6.31 -10.41 -4.38
C GLN A 227 7.10 -10.70 -3.10
N ALA A 228 6.42 -11.29 -2.11
CA ALA A 228 7.03 -11.60 -0.82
C ALA A 228 8.11 -12.67 -1.00
N SER A 229 9.28 -12.46 -0.38
CA SER A 229 10.35 -13.44 -0.43
C SER A 229 9.90 -14.79 0.17
N PRO A 230 10.55 -15.91 -0.19
CA PRO A 230 10.27 -17.20 0.44
C PRO A 230 10.36 -17.14 1.98
N ASN A 231 11.33 -16.40 2.52
CA ASN A 231 11.50 -16.26 3.97
C ASN A 231 10.46 -15.34 4.62
N PHE A 232 9.94 -14.35 3.89
CA PHE A 232 8.79 -13.59 4.35
C PHE A 232 7.59 -14.52 4.47
N ARG A 233 7.30 -15.31 3.43
CA ARG A 233 6.14 -16.21 3.41
C ARG A 233 6.19 -17.33 4.45
N SER A 234 7.38 -17.73 4.90
CA SER A 234 7.52 -18.75 5.94
C SER A 234 7.35 -18.22 7.37
N VAL A 235 7.65 -16.93 7.61
CA VAL A 235 7.71 -16.37 8.99
C VAL A 235 6.68 -15.27 9.23
N GLN A 236 6.32 -14.51 8.21
CA GLN A 236 5.48 -13.30 8.29
C GLN A 236 4.07 -13.51 7.71
N ALA A 237 3.72 -14.74 7.30
CA ALA A 237 2.37 -15.03 6.84
C ALA A 237 1.31 -14.69 7.92
N ASN A 238 0.14 -14.23 7.47
CA ASN A 238 -0.99 -13.80 8.32
C ASN A 238 -0.69 -12.59 9.23
N ARG A 239 0.43 -11.89 8.99
CA ARG A 239 0.68 -10.57 9.61
C ARG A 239 0.05 -9.49 8.75
N ILE A 240 -0.75 -8.64 9.38
CA ILE A 240 -1.47 -7.56 8.74
C ILE A 240 -0.55 -6.34 8.61
N VAL A 241 -0.40 -5.84 7.38
CA VAL A 241 0.16 -4.52 7.11
C VAL A 241 -1.00 -3.62 6.71
N SER A 242 -1.13 -2.48 7.37
CA SER A 242 -2.22 -1.54 7.14
C SER A 242 -1.74 -0.33 6.34
N PHE A 243 -2.59 0.18 5.46
CA PHE A 243 -2.36 1.33 4.60
C PHE A 243 -3.51 2.31 4.67
N ASP A 244 -3.24 3.59 4.48
CA ASP A 244 -4.28 4.63 4.49
C ASP A 244 -3.84 5.89 3.73
N GLN A 245 -4.73 6.85 3.51
CA GLN A 245 -4.50 8.16 2.91
C GLN A 245 -3.70 8.09 1.60
N PHE A 246 -4.07 7.16 0.71
CA PHE A 246 -3.48 7.14 -0.62
C PHE A 246 -3.95 8.36 -1.42
N ASP A 247 -3.00 9.16 -1.88
CA ASP A 247 -3.20 10.27 -2.81
C ASP A 247 -2.11 10.17 -3.89
N SER A 248 -2.51 10.22 -5.16
CA SER A 248 -1.62 10.22 -6.32
C SER A 248 -1.88 11.47 -7.15
N ARG A 249 -0.80 12.10 -7.62
CA ARG A 249 -0.86 13.34 -8.42
C ARG A 249 0.18 13.33 -9.51
N ARG A 250 -0.09 14.08 -10.59
CA ARG A 250 0.83 14.21 -11.73
C ARG A 250 2.07 15.06 -11.42
N SER A 251 1.93 16.14 -10.64
CA SER A 251 3.06 17.08 -10.47
C SER A 251 3.07 17.93 -9.20
N THR A 252 1.96 18.09 -8.49
CA THR A 252 1.89 18.94 -7.29
C THR A 252 2.32 18.19 -6.04
N PHE A 253 3.05 18.88 -5.15
CA PHE A 253 3.37 18.37 -3.82
C PHE A 253 2.09 18.02 -3.05
N ILE A 254 2.09 16.87 -2.38
CA ILE A 254 0.95 16.43 -1.58
C ILE A 254 1.09 16.99 -0.16
N GLY A 255 2.24 16.77 0.50
CA GLY A 255 2.53 17.36 1.81
C GLY A 255 1.73 16.75 2.96
N SER A 256 1.31 17.54 3.94
CA SER A 256 0.27 17.07 4.87
C SER A 256 -1.11 17.49 4.35
N PRO A 257 -2.17 16.69 4.59
CA PRO A 257 -3.51 17.28 4.62
C PRO A 257 -3.59 18.42 5.64
#